data_AF-A0AAE1SWY3-F1
#
_entry.id   AF-A0AAE1SWY3-F1
#
_cell.length_a   1.000
_cell.length_b   1.000
_cell.length_c   1.000
_cell.angle_alpha   90.00
_cell.angle_beta   90.00
_cell.angle_gamma   90.00
#
_symmetry.space_group_name_H-M   'P 1'
#
loop_
_entity.id
_entity.type
_entity.pdbx_description
1 polymer ?
#
loop_
_entity_poly.entity_id
_entity_poly.type
_entity_poly.pdbx_seq_one_letter_code
_entity_poly.pdbx_strand_id
1 'polypeptide(L)'
;MKKKGEKTEFKALATTHLSNSTPLLQKYTILDAPQEVAAPTMVACHTMPYAYAVFYCHYTISKSKVFKVSLGGENGDKVEAIAVCHMDTSEWSPSHVSFRVLGILPGTSPICHFFPSDNLVWIPKITTAQAL
;
A
#
# COMPACT_ATOMS: atom_id res chain seq x y z
N MET A 1 -36.14 -9.59 -3.38
CA MET A 1 -35.77 -9.98 -2.01
C MET A 1 -34.57 -9.15 -1.58
N LYS A 2 -34.73 -8.25 -0.61
CA LYS A 2 -33.67 -7.34 -0.13
C LYS A 2 -32.69 -8.13 0.74
N LYS A 3 -31.44 -8.35 0.31
CA LYS A 3 -30.38 -8.78 1.23
C LYS A 3 -29.98 -7.58 2.08
N LYS A 4 -30.18 -7.73 3.39
CA LYS A 4 -29.82 -6.80 4.46
C LYS A 4 -28.32 -6.47 4.31
N GLY A 5 -27.99 -5.19 4.15
CA GLY A 5 -26.60 -4.73 4.00
C GLY A 5 -25.79 -5.11 5.24
N GLU A 6 -24.89 -6.06 5.08
CA GLU A 6 -23.88 -6.38 6.07
C GLU A 6 -22.99 -5.14 6.22
N LYS A 7 -22.89 -4.58 7.43
CA LYS A 7 -21.99 -3.47 7.71
C LYS A 7 -20.56 -4.02 7.69
N THR A 8 -19.91 -3.97 6.54
CA THR A 8 -18.47 -4.20 6.45
C THR A 8 -17.75 -3.08 7.19
N GLU A 9 -17.06 -3.41 8.27
CA GLU A 9 -16.16 -2.46 8.92
C GLU A 9 -14.86 -2.35 8.12
N PHE A 10 -14.30 -1.14 8.07
CA PHE A 10 -13.03 -0.88 7.42
C PHE A 10 -12.00 -0.40 8.44
N LYS A 11 -10.72 -0.58 8.12
CA LYS A 11 -9.60 0.04 8.82
C LYS A 11 -8.64 0.67 7.82
N ALA A 12 -8.07 1.81 8.19
CA ALA A 12 -6.98 2.43 7.46
C ALA A 12 -5.64 1.90 7.95
N LEU A 13 -4.73 1.67 7.02
CA LEU A 13 -3.32 1.42 7.26
C LEU A 13 -2.52 2.61 6.73
N ALA A 14 -1.46 2.99 7.46
CA ALA A 14 -0.57 4.09 7.10
C ALA A 14 0.85 3.74 7.51
N THR A 15 1.83 4.30 6.80
CA THR A 15 3.24 4.21 7.19
C THR A 15 3.48 5.03 8.45
N THR A 16 4.11 4.41 9.45
CA THR A 16 4.36 5.03 10.76
C THR A 16 5.85 5.23 10.98
N HIS A 17 6.28 6.48 11.17
CA HIS A 17 7.63 6.80 11.61
C HIS A 17 7.72 6.67 13.13
N LEU A 18 8.68 5.90 13.62
CA LEU A 18 8.88 5.64 15.06
C LEU A 18 9.89 6.61 15.69
N SER A 19 10.45 7.52 14.91
CA SER A 19 11.34 8.61 15.32
C SER A 19 10.78 9.97 14.87
N ASN A 20 11.26 11.05 15.50
CA ASN A 20 10.82 12.43 15.22
C ASN A 20 11.65 13.14 14.14
N SER A 21 12.43 12.39 13.38
CA SER A 21 13.28 12.86 12.28
C SER A 21 12.53 12.77 10.96
N THR A 22 12.72 13.79 10.12
CA THR A 22 12.14 13.89 8.78
C THR A 22 13.24 14.16 7.75
N PRO A 23 14.07 13.15 7.44
CA PRO A 23 15.11 13.30 6.44
C PRO A 23 14.47 13.51 5.07
N LEU A 24 14.99 14.48 4.31
CA LEU A 24 14.52 14.77 2.94
C LEU A 24 14.74 13.58 2.00
N LEU A 25 15.87 12.88 2.15
CA LEU A 25 16.22 11.69 1.40
C LEU A 25 17.20 10.86 2.22
N GLN A 26 16.94 9.56 2.34
CA GLN A 26 17.89 8.62 2.92
C GLN A 26 17.69 7.21 2.35
N LYS A 27 18.67 6.33 2.56
CA LYS A 27 18.51 4.91 2.28
C LYS A 27 17.86 4.21 3.46
N TYR A 28 17.08 3.18 3.13
CA TYR A 28 16.45 2.31 4.10
C TYR A 28 16.86 0.86 3.81
N THR A 29 16.97 0.08 4.88
CA THR A 29 17.19 -1.36 4.84
C THR A 29 15.95 -2.06 5.38
N ILE A 30 15.51 -3.12 4.72
CA ILE A 30 14.45 -3.99 5.23
C ILE A 30 15.03 -4.81 6.39
N LEU A 31 14.46 -4.65 7.58
CA LEU A 31 14.98 -5.26 8.81
C LEU A 31 14.47 -6.68 9.03
N ASP A 32 13.21 -6.92 8.67
CA ASP A 32 12.51 -8.19 8.88
C ASP A 32 11.79 -8.63 7.59
N ALA A 33 11.41 -9.90 7.52
CA ALA A 33 10.60 -10.40 6.42
C ALA A 33 9.27 -9.60 6.32
N PRO A 34 8.88 -9.10 5.13
CA PRO A 34 7.61 -8.41 4.95
C PRO A 34 6.41 -9.26 5.40
N GLN A 35 5.54 -8.66 6.22
CA GLN A 35 4.35 -9.34 6.73
C GLN A 35 3.16 -9.02 5.82
N GLU A 36 2.61 -10.02 5.14
CA GLU A 36 1.39 -9.86 4.35
C GLU A 36 0.19 -9.56 5.28
N VAL A 37 -0.57 -8.53 4.93
CA VAL A 37 -1.83 -8.20 5.58
C VAL A 37 -2.95 -8.81 4.75
N ALA A 38 -3.74 -9.70 5.35
CA ALA A 38 -4.91 -10.27 4.71
C ALA A 38 -5.91 -9.16 4.33
N ALA A 39 -5.95 -8.85 3.03
CA ALA A 39 -6.74 -7.77 2.45
C ALA A 39 -7.23 -8.22 1.06
N PRO A 40 -8.32 -9.02 0.99
CA PRO A 40 -8.83 -9.53 -0.29
C PRO A 40 -9.29 -8.41 -1.22
N THR A 41 -9.68 -7.26 -0.65
CA THR A 41 -9.93 -6.01 -1.35
C THR A 41 -9.24 -4.87 -0.60
N MET A 42 -8.84 -3.83 -1.33
CA MET A 42 -8.25 -2.63 -0.74
C MET A 42 -8.53 -1.40 -1.61
N VAL A 43 -8.50 -0.22 -0.99
CA VAL A 43 -8.51 1.07 -1.67
C VAL A 43 -7.27 1.84 -1.24
N ALA A 44 -6.41 2.16 -2.19
CA ALA A 44 -5.23 2.99 -1.98
C ALA A 44 -5.61 4.46 -2.15
N CYS A 45 -5.21 5.31 -1.22
CA CYS A 45 -5.49 6.74 -1.23
C CYS A 45 -4.18 7.53 -1.10
N HIS A 46 -3.90 8.35 -2.10
CA HIS A 46 -2.71 9.19 -2.18
C HIS A 46 -3.04 10.65 -1.89
N THR A 47 -2.20 11.30 -1.10
CA THR A 47 -2.35 12.74 -0.82
C THR A 47 -2.09 13.56 -2.07
N MET A 48 -2.94 14.56 -2.28
CA MET A 48 -2.79 15.53 -3.34
C MET A 48 -2.13 16.80 -2.81
N PRO A 49 -1.25 17.47 -3.58
CA PRO A 49 -0.62 18.72 -3.18
C PRO A 49 -1.64 19.88 -3.21
N TYR A 50 -2.47 19.95 -2.18
CA TYR A 50 -3.55 20.91 -2.04
C TYR A 50 -3.58 21.48 -0.63
N ALA A 51 -4.13 22.69 -0.45
CA ALA A 51 -4.15 23.39 0.84
C ALA A 51 -4.98 22.68 1.92
N TYR A 52 -5.82 21.73 1.53
CA TYR A 52 -6.65 20.91 2.40
C TYR A 52 -6.36 19.43 2.18
N ALA A 53 -6.74 18.59 3.15
CA ALA A 53 -6.63 17.14 3.05
C ALA A 53 -7.51 16.59 1.92
N VAL A 54 -6.93 16.42 0.74
CA VAL A 54 -7.56 15.83 -0.45
C VAL A 54 -6.78 14.59 -0.83
N PHE A 55 -7.50 13.48 -1.01
CA PHE A 55 -6.93 12.20 -1.39
C PHE A 55 -7.43 11.79 -2.78
N TYR A 56 -6.51 11.42 -3.66
CA TYR A 56 -6.81 10.65 -4.86
C TYR A 56 -6.80 9.17 -4.51
N CYS A 57 -7.97 8.53 -4.54
CA CYS A 57 -8.12 7.12 -4.22
C CYS A 57 -8.35 6.28 -5.47
N HIS A 58 -7.75 5.09 -5.51
CA HIS A 58 -7.96 4.10 -6.54
C HIS A 58 -8.07 2.70 -5.93
N TYR A 59 -8.73 1.81 -6.67
CA TYR A 59 -8.73 0.38 -6.40
C TYR A 59 -8.29 -0.31 -7.69
N THR A 60 -7.55 -1.40 -7.53
CA THR A 60 -7.14 -2.21 -8.67
C THR A 60 -8.01 -3.46 -8.72
N ILE A 61 -8.58 -3.76 -9.88
CA ILE A 61 -9.35 -5.00 -10.09
C ILE A 61 -8.40 -6.21 -10.04
N SER A 62 -7.15 -6.04 -10.48
CA SER A 62 -6.13 -7.09 -10.45
C SER A 62 -5.67 -7.39 -9.01
N LYS A 63 -5.19 -8.62 -8.79
CA LYS A 63 -4.76 -9.10 -7.46
C LYS A 63 -3.68 -8.18 -6.90
N SER A 64 -4.01 -7.44 -5.85
CA SER A 64 -3.06 -6.62 -5.10
C SER A 64 -2.85 -7.21 -3.71
N LYS A 65 -1.64 -7.09 -3.18
CA LYS A 65 -1.28 -7.52 -1.83
C LYS A 65 -0.78 -6.33 -1.03
N VAL A 66 -1.09 -6.31 0.26
CA VAL A 66 -0.65 -5.27 1.19
C VAL A 66 0.34 -5.89 2.17
N PHE A 67 1.44 -5.21 2.45
CA PHE A 67 2.48 -5.66 3.37
C PHE A 67 2.78 -4.60 4.41
N LYS A 68 3.05 -5.04 5.63
CA LYS A 68 3.78 -4.28 6.64
C LYS A 68 5.27 -4.63 6.53
N VAL A 69 6.13 -3.62 6.51
CA VAL A 69 7.57 -3.78 6.32
C VAL A 69 8.31 -2.95 7.36
N SER A 70 9.15 -3.62 8.16
CA SER A 70 10.08 -2.95 9.07
C SER A 70 11.25 -2.38 8.26
N LEU A 71 11.41 -1.05 8.27
CA LEU A 71 12.51 -0.35 7.62
C LEU A 71 13.43 0.31 8.67
N GLY A 72 14.74 0.20 8.45
CA GLY A 72 15.78 0.90 9.20
C GLY A 72 16.48 1.95 8.33
N GLY A 73 16.47 3.21 8.76
CA GLY A 73 17.19 4.30 8.09
C GLY A 73 18.67 4.32 8.47
N GLU A 74 19.53 4.82 7.59
CA GLU A 74 20.97 4.98 7.87
C GLU A 74 21.24 5.94 9.05
N ASN A 75 20.31 6.84 9.36
CA ASN A 75 20.37 7.72 10.52
C ASN A 75 19.88 7.07 11.83
N GLY A 76 19.55 5.77 11.83
CA GLY A 76 19.01 5.05 12.97
C GLY A 76 17.48 5.07 13.10
N ASP A 77 16.78 5.70 12.15
CA ASP A 77 15.32 5.73 12.13
C ASP A 77 14.72 4.34 11.99
N LYS A 78 13.54 4.16 12.57
CA LYS A 78 12.70 2.98 12.35
C LYS A 78 11.36 3.40 11.79
N VAL A 79 10.90 2.71 10.76
CA VAL A 79 9.63 2.98 10.09
C VAL A 79 8.88 1.66 9.94
N GLU A 80 7.63 1.61 10.39
CA GLU A 80 6.68 0.55 10.00
C GLU A 80 6.00 1.02 8.71
N ALA A 81 6.53 0.58 7.56
CA ALA A 81 6.06 1.00 6.26
C ALA A 81 4.93 0.11 5.74
N ILE A 82 3.97 0.73 5.07
CA ILE A 82 2.98 0.03 4.25
C ILE A 82 3.51 -0.05 2.82
N ALA A 83 3.52 -1.25 2.27
CA ALA A 83 3.79 -1.49 0.86
C ALA A 83 2.59 -2.16 0.20
N VAL A 84 2.33 -1.78 -1.06
CA VAL A 84 1.36 -2.48 -1.92
C VAL A 84 2.11 -3.09 -3.08
N CYS A 85 1.81 -4.34 -3.37
CA CYS A 85 2.27 -5.04 -4.56
C CYS A 85 1.09 -5.34 -5.47
N HIS A 86 1.15 -4.87 -6.71
CA HIS A 86 0.23 -5.24 -7.78
C HIS A 86 0.77 -6.50 -8.45
N MET A 87 0.10 -7.63 -8.20
CA MET A 87 0.58 -8.95 -8.62
C MET A 87 0.36 -9.21 -10.11
N ASP A 88 -0.56 -8.48 -10.72
CA ASP A 88 -0.84 -8.53 -12.14
C ASP A 88 -0.98 -7.09 -12.69
N THR A 89 -0.12 -6.80 -13.66
CA THR A 89 0.07 -5.50 -14.29
C THR A 89 -0.21 -5.56 -15.79
N SER A 90 -0.83 -6.64 -16.30
CA SER A 90 -1.09 -6.83 -17.74
C SER A 90 -1.94 -5.70 -18.33
N GLU A 91 -2.92 -5.25 -17.56
CA GLU A 91 -3.89 -4.20 -17.94
C GLU A 91 -3.37 -2.77 -17.71
N TRP A 92 -2.15 -2.61 -17.18
CA TRP A 92 -1.58 -1.28 -16.98
C TRP A 92 -1.16 -0.69 -18.32
N SER A 93 -1.27 0.63 -18.46
CA SER A 93 -0.78 1.32 -19.66
C SER A 93 0.70 0.97 -19.90
N PRO A 94 1.11 0.53 -21.11
CA PRO A 94 2.51 0.26 -21.42
C PRO A 94 3.44 1.47 -21.19
N SER A 95 2.90 2.69 -21.16
CA SER A 95 3.64 3.92 -20.86
C SER A 95 3.70 4.25 -19.36
N HIS A 96 3.20 3.39 -18.48
CA HIS A 96 3.23 3.60 -17.02
C HIS A 96 4.68 3.72 -16.54
N VAL A 97 4.97 4.73 -15.72
CA VAL A 97 6.34 5.11 -15.32
C VAL A 97 7.13 3.96 -14.70
N SER A 98 6.46 3.07 -13.97
CA SER A 98 7.06 1.91 -13.32
C SER A 98 7.76 0.97 -14.30
N PHE A 99 7.23 0.79 -15.52
CA PHE A 99 7.86 -0.06 -16.54
C PHE A 99 9.20 0.50 -17.00
N ARG A 100 9.31 1.82 -17.11
CA ARG A 100 10.58 2.50 -17.44
C ARG A 100 11.57 2.44 -16.28
N VAL A 101 11.11 2.65 -15.05
CA VAL A 101 11.99 2.67 -13.85
C VAL A 101 12.55 1.27 -13.56
N LEU A 102 11.73 0.23 -13.72
CA LEU A 102 12.11 -1.16 -13.40
C LEU A 102 12.67 -1.93 -14.59
N GLY A 103 12.53 -1.42 -15.82
CA GLY A 103 13.01 -2.11 -17.03
C GLY A 103 12.23 -3.38 -17.37
N ILE A 104 10.94 -3.42 -17.03
CA ILE A 104 10.05 -4.58 -17.24
C ILE A 104 8.85 -4.20 -18.11
N LEU A 105 8.15 -5.21 -18.64
CA LEU A 105 6.96 -5.02 -19.49
C LEU A 105 5.65 -5.29 -18.70
N PRO A 106 4.50 -4.77 -19.14
CA PRO A 106 3.20 -5.12 -18.58
C PRO A 106 3.00 -6.64 -18.44
N GLY A 107 2.52 -7.08 -17.27
CA GLY A 107 2.19 -8.48 -17.00
C GLY A 107 3.37 -9.42 -16.79
N THR A 108 4.63 -8.96 -16.94
CA THR A 108 5.82 -9.83 -16.78
C THR A 108 6.27 -10.01 -15.35
N SER A 109 5.94 -9.08 -14.46
CA SER A 109 6.35 -9.11 -13.05
C SER A 109 5.41 -8.29 -12.17
N PRO A 110 5.30 -8.65 -10.87
CA PRO A 110 4.59 -7.83 -9.90
C PRO A 110 5.35 -6.53 -9.66
N ILE A 111 4.61 -5.44 -9.40
CA ILE A 111 5.19 -4.14 -9.07
C ILE A 111 4.78 -3.78 -7.65
N CYS A 112 5.78 -3.54 -6.79
CA CYS A 112 5.57 -3.11 -5.41
C CYS A 112 6.01 -1.66 -5.22
N HIS A 113 5.32 -0.93 -4.36
CA HIS A 113 5.75 0.39 -3.92
C HIS A 113 5.35 0.66 -2.46
N PHE A 114 6.18 1.46 -1.79
CA PHE A 114 5.91 1.93 -0.43
C PHE A 114 4.96 3.13 -0.45
N PHE A 115 4.17 3.26 0.61
CA PHE A 115 3.29 4.40 0.83
C PHE A 115 3.99 5.41 1.75
N PRO A 116 4.05 6.69 1.39
CA PRO A 116 4.46 7.74 2.31
C PRO A 116 3.53 7.80 3.54
N SER A 117 3.99 8.40 4.64
CA SER A 117 3.27 8.42 5.93
C SER A 117 1.94 9.18 5.91
N ASP A 118 1.77 10.11 4.98
CA ASP A 118 0.54 10.86 4.78
C ASP A 118 -0.46 10.15 3.84
N ASN A 119 -0.08 9.01 3.25
CA ASN A 119 -0.94 8.21 2.37
C ASN A 119 -1.64 7.09 3.16
N LEU A 120 -2.78 6.62 2.66
CA LEU A 120 -3.64 5.65 3.37
C LEU A 120 -4.00 4.46 2.48
N VAL A 121 -4.11 3.27 3.09
CA VAL A 121 -4.71 2.09 2.46
C VAL A 121 -5.89 1.62 3.30
N TRP A 122 -7.09 1.64 2.73
CA TRP A 122 -8.31 1.14 3.37
C TRP A 122 -8.53 -0.33 3.05
N ILE A 123 -8.71 -1.14 4.08
CA ILE A 123 -9.01 -2.58 3.93
C ILE A 123 -10.22 -2.96 4.79
N PRO A 124 -11.02 -3.96 4.38
CA PRO A 124 -12.07 -4.50 5.22
C PRO A 124 -11.46 -5.15 6.46
N LYS A 125 -12.11 -5.00 7.62
CA LYS A 125 -11.81 -5.82 8.79
C LYS A 125 -12.35 -7.22 8.52
N ILE A 126 -11.46 -8.21 8.47
CA ILE A 126 -11.86 -9.61 8.43
C ILE A 126 -12.32 -9.99 9.85
N THR A 127 -13.63 -10.10 10.05
CA THR A 127 -14.19 -10.74 11.24
C THR A 127 -14.17 -12.26 11.05
N THR A 128 -13.99 -13.00 12.13
CA THR A 128 -13.81 -14.46 12.16
C THR A 128 -14.90 -15.26 11.41
N ALA A 129 -16.07 -14.65 11.14
CA ALA A 129 -17.15 -15.26 10.37
C ALA A 129 -16.90 -15.33 8.84
N GLN A 130 -15.89 -14.62 8.31
CA GLN A 130 -15.55 -14.60 6.87
C GLN A 130 -14.32 -15.45 6.52
N ALA A 131 -13.81 -16.23 7.48
CA ALA A 131 -12.62 -17.08 7.33
C ALA A 131 -12.95 -18.55 7.01
N LEU A 132 -14.17 -18.86 6.58
CA LEU A 132 -14.63 -20.19 6.16
C LEU A 132 -15.10 -20.17 4.70
#